data_AF-A0A7D5MV94-F1
#
_entry.id   AF-A0A7D5MV94-F1
#
_cell.length_a   1.000
_cell.length_b   1.000
_cell.length_c   1.000
_cell.angle_alpha   90.00
_cell.angle_beta   90.00
_cell.angle_gamma   90.00
#
_symmetry.space_group_name_H-M   'P 1'
#
loop_
_entity.id
_entity.type
_entity.pdbx_description
1 polymer ?
#
loop_
_entity_poly.entity_id
_entity_poly.type
_entity_poly.pdbx_seq_one_letter_code
_entity_poly.pdbx_strand_id
1 'polypeptide(L)'
;MSNNIDTKICPVCSAPLTKDIVESHAAYTFYIECRRCGSFSFAEELYYDNELHNLDERQRAAVSYVICRSQNLKHRRTFTTDDIREIARECYLPSPMEQVDNLIRWIGDSHPNPGETIRINVLDHRAIVGSITSGWNPTFGARV
;
A
#
# COMPACT_ATOMS: atom_id res chain seq x y z
N MET A 1 -2.22 8.91 27.18
CA MET A 1 -3.51 8.91 26.46
C MET A 1 -3.46 7.72 25.52
N SER A 2 -4.22 6.67 25.79
CA SER A 2 -4.24 5.48 24.94
C SER A 2 -5.00 5.83 23.66
N ASN A 3 -4.28 5.98 22.54
CA ASN A 3 -4.92 6.09 21.23
C ASN A 3 -5.69 4.79 20.99
N ASN A 4 -7.00 4.89 20.79
CA ASN A 4 -7.85 3.76 20.48
C ASN A 4 -7.57 3.37 19.03
N ILE A 5 -6.75 2.34 18.86
CA ILE A 5 -6.24 1.88 17.57
C ILE A 5 -7.36 1.15 16.83
N ASP A 6 -7.64 1.56 15.60
CA ASP A 6 -8.53 0.81 14.72
C ASP A 6 -7.75 -0.33 14.05
N THR A 7 -7.81 -1.52 14.66
CA THR A 7 -7.12 -2.73 14.18
C THR A 7 -7.70 -3.26 12.86
N LYS A 8 -8.77 -2.66 12.34
CA LYS A 8 -9.44 -3.06 11.09
C LYS A 8 -9.16 -2.11 9.92
N ILE A 9 -8.35 -1.07 10.09
CA ILE A 9 -8.02 -0.12 9.02
C ILE A 9 -6.52 -0.16 8.73
N CYS A 10 -6.17 -0.19 7.44
CA CYS A 10 -4.78 -0.09 6.99
C CYS A 10 -4.24 1.31 7.30
N PRO A 11 -3.19 1.46 8.12
CA PRO A 11 -2.65 2.77 8.50
C PRO A 11 -1.99 3.52 7.33
N VAL A 12 -1.61 2.82 6.26
CA VAL A 12 -0.99 3.42 5.06
C VAL A 12 -2.04 4.01 4.14
N CYS A 13 -3.01 3.20 3.72
CA CYS A 13 -3.93 3.55 2.64
C CYS A 13 -5.39 3.69 3.07
N SER A 14 -5.65 3.62 4.38
CA SER A 14 -6.97 3.75 5.04
C SER A 14 -8.05 2.78 4.53
N ALA A 15 -7.64 1.67 3.90
CA ALA A 15 -8.57 0.65 3.43
C ALA A 15 -8.95 -0.30 4.57
N PRO A 16 -10.18 -0.83 4.58
CA PRO A 16 -10.54 -1.92 5.47
C PRO A 16 -9.62 -3.13 5.30
N LEU A 17 -9.14 -3.66 6.42
CA LEU A 17 -8.35 -4.88 6.47
C LEU A 17 -9.28 -6.08 6.56
N THR A 18 -8.87 -7.18 5.94
CA THR A 18 -9.60 -8.46 6.05
C THR A 18 -9.31 -9.20 7.35
N LYS A 19 -8.20 -8.87 8.01
CA LYS A 19 -7.74 -9.45 9.28
C LYS A 19 -7.31 -8.32 10.21
N ASP A 20 -7.37 -8.56 11.51
CA ASP A 20 -6.81 -7.61 12.47
C ASP A 20 -5.31 -7.48 12.30
N ILE A 21 -4.81 -6.29 12.66
CA ILE A 21 -3.38 -6.07 12.85
C ILE A 21 -2.89 -6.99 13.96
N VAL A 22 -1.85 -7.79 13.68
CA VAL A 22 -1.30 -8.75 14.64
C VAL A 22 -0.05 -8.15 15.26
N GLU A 23 -0.08 -7.94 16.58
CA GLU A 23 1.08 -7.50 17.35
C GLU A 23 1.97 -8.69 17.72
N SER A 24 3.28 -8.51 17.57
CA SER A 24 4.30 -9.47 18.01
C SER A 24 5.20 -8.82 19.04
N HIS A 25 4.88 -9.02 20.32
CA HIS A 25 5.67 -8.47 21.42
C HIS A 25 7.10 -9.00 21.45
N ALA A 26 7.34 -10.25 21.01
CA ALA A 26 8.69 -10.82 20.97
C ALA A 26 9.58 -10.15 19.92
N ALA A 27 8.98 -9.63 18.84
CA ALA A 27 9.69 -8.98 17.74
C ALA A 27 9.51 -7.47 17.72
N TYR A 28 8.77 -6.89 18.68
CA TYR A 28 8.40 -5.47 18.72
C TYR A 28 7.90 -4.95 17.37
N THR A 29 6.97 -5.70 16.76
CA THR A 29 6.43 -5.37 15.42
C THR A 29 4.93 -5.59 15.30
N PHE A 30 4.30 -4.80 14.42
CA PHE A 30 2.91 -4.96 14.01
C PHE A 30 2.83 -5.51 12.60
N TYR A 31 2.13 -6.63 12.40
CA TYR A 31 1.91 -7.26 11.10
C TYR A 31 0.58 -6.83 10.49
N ILE A 32 0.64 -6.46 9.21
CA ILE A 32 -0.50 -5.94 8.47
C ILE A 32 -0.63 -6.69 7.14
N GLU A 33 -1.83 -7.19 6.85
CA GLU A 33 -2.19 -7.78 5.56
C GLU A 33 -3.25 -6.91 4.88
N CYS A 34 -2.79 -6.04 3.97
CA CYS A 34 -3.66 -5.14 3.23
C CYS A 34 -3.79 -5.61 1.78
N ARG A 35 -5.03 -5.74 1.27
CA ARG A 35 -5.27 -6.09 -0.14
C ARG A 35 -4.72 -5.06 -1.13
N ARG A 36 -4.58 -3.79 -0.71
CA ARG A 36 -4.08 -2.71 -1.57
C ARG A 36 -2.57 -2.53 -1.48
N CYS A 37 -2.00 -2.57 -0.27
CA CYS A 37 -0.57 -2.30 -0.07
C CYS A 37 0.30 -3.57 -0.10
N GLY A 38 -0.29 -4.75 0.13
CA GLY A 38 0.45 -5.99 0.36
C GLY A 38 0.62 -6.32 1.85
N SER A 39 1.52 -7.26 2.13
CA SER A 39 1.81 -7.76 3.48
C SER A 39 3.10 -7.17 4.04
N PHE A 40 3.05 -6.50 5.18
CA PHE A 40 4.22 -5.80 5.74
C PHE A 40 4.21 -5.80 7.26
N SER A 41 5.35 -5.43 7.85
CA SER A 41 5.46 -5.17 9.28
C SER A 41 5.90 -3.73 9.53
N PHE A 42 5.48 -3.18 10.66
CA PHE A 42 6.05 -1.97 11.22
C PHE A 42 6.78 -2.26 12.51
N ALA A 43 7.89 -1.56 12.74
CA ALA A 43 8.46 -1.43 14.08
C ALA A 43 7.42 -0.79 15.00
N GLU A 44 7.41 -1.21 16.26
CA GLU A 44 6.46 -0.75 17.26
C GLU A 44 6.44 0.79 17.38
N GLU A 45 7.61 1.42 17.36
CA GLU A 45 7.81 2.87 17.44
C GLU A 45 7.02 3.64 16.38
N LEU A 46 7.11 3.21 15.12
CA LEU A 46 6.40 3.83 14.00
C LEU A 46 4.88 3.80 14.20
N TYR A 47 4.38 2.74 14.83
CA TYR A 47 2.96 2.59 15.06
C TYR A 47 2.44 3.58 16.11
N TYR A 48 3.26 3.92 17.11
CA TYR A 48 2.89 4.87 18.17
C TYR A 48 3.21 6.33 17.84
N ASP A 49 4.21 6.59 17.00
CA ASP A 49 4.64 7.94 16.63
C ASP A 49 3.64 8.70 15.73
N ASN A 50 2.53 8.07 15.34
CA ASN A 50 1.48 8.66 14.49
C ASN A 50 1.97 9.20 13.13
N GLU A 51 3.21 8.90 12.71
CA GLU A 51 3.78 9.39 11.44
C GLU A 51 2.92 9.02 10.24
N LEU A 52 2.36 7.80 10.24
CA LEU A 52 1.46 7.32 9.19
C LEU A 52 0.14 8.11 9.12
N HIS A 53 -0.32 8.71 10.21
CA HIS A 53 -1.51 9.56 10.22
C HIS A 53 -1.24 10.94 9.61
N ASN A 54 0.00 11.42 9.67
CA ASN A 54 0.39 12.74 9.18
C ASN A 54 0.68 12.79 7.68
N LEU A 55 0.72 11.64 7.00
CA LEU A 55 0.98 11.56 5.57
C LEU A 55 -0.17 12.17 4.74
N ASP A 56 0.18 13.03 3.79
CA ASP A 56 -0.75 13.51 2.76
C ASP A 56 -1.06 12.40 1.72
N GLU A 57 -1.99 12.66 0.79
CA GLU A 57 -2.41 11.66 -0.21
C GLU A 57 -1.25 11.17 -1.10
N ARG A 58 -0.32 12.06 -1.46
CA ARG A 58 0.80 11.75 -2.34
C ARG A 58 1.85 10.93 -1.62
N GLN A 59 2.16 11.30 -0.38
CA GLN A 59 3.05 10.55 0.50
C GLN A 59 2.49 9.16 0.79
N ARG A 60 1.18 9.04 1.06
CA ARG A 60 0.51 7.73 1.23
C ARG A 60 0.64 6.86 -0.02
N ALA A 61 0.46 7.45 -1.21
CA ALA A 61 0.65 6.72 -2.46
C ALA A 61 2.10 6.22 -2.60
N ALA A 62 3.09 7.07 -2.34
CA ALA A 62 4.51 6.71 -2.39
C ALA A 62 4.83 5.57 -1.41
N VAL A 63 4.41 5.70 -0.15
CA VAL A 63 4.59 4.66 0.87
C VAL A 63 3.91 3.35 0.44
N SER A 64 2.66 3.40 -0.02
CA SER A 64 1.95 2.19 -0.47
C SER A 64 2.63 1.52 -1.66
N TYR A 65 3.18 2.30 -2.59
CA TYR A 65 3.91 1.81 -3.75
C TYR A 65 5.21 1.11 -3.34
N VAL A 66 6.02 1.74 -2.47
CA VAL A 66 7.27 1.14 -1.97
C VAL A 66 7.01 -0.14 -1.19
N ILE A 67 5.96 -0.17 -0.35
CA ILE A 67 5.55 -1.38 0.38
C ILE A 67 5.17 -2.49 -0.61
N CYS A 68 4.35 -2.18 -1.61
CA CYS A 68 3.92 -3.13 -2.62
C CYS A 68 5.11 -3.70 -3.41
N ARG A 69 6.10 -2.87 -3.75
CA ARG A 69 7.31 -3.30 -4.46
C ARG A 69 8.26 -4.13 -3.58
N SER A 70 8.23 -3.91 -2.27
CA SER A 70 9.05 -4.66 -1.30
C SER A 70 8.55 -6.09 -1.06
N GLN A 71 7.38 -6.47 -1.60
CA GLN A 71 6.79 -7.81 -1.41
C GLN A 71 7.54 -8.94 -2.13
N ASN A 72 8.35 -8.61 -3.14
CA ASN A 72 9.11 -9.61 -3.91
C ASN A 72 10.35 -10.15 -3.15
N LEU A 73 10.57 -9.69 -1.92
CA LEU A 73 11.65 -10.18 -1.07
C LEU A 73 11.22 -11.50 -0.41
N LYS A 74 12.14 -12.48 -0.32
CA LYS A 74 11.90 -13.79 0.34
C LYS A 74 11.43 -13.66 1.80
N HIS A 75 11.64 -12.49 2.40
CA HIS A 75 11.23 -12.15 3.76
C HIS A 75 10.41 -10.86 3.74
N ARG A 76 9.35 -10.83 4.56
CA ARG A 76 8.52 -9.65 4.78
C ARG A 76 9.40 -8.53 5.35
N ARG A 77 9.46 -7.38 4.67
CA ARG A 77 10.19 -6.21 5.15
C ARG A 77 9.46 -5.57 6.33
N THR A 78 10.19 -5.32 7.41
CA THR A 78 9.76 -4.43 8.50
C THR A 78 10.18 -3.01 8.15
N PHE A 79 9.24 -2.05 8.22
CA PHE A 79 9.51 -0.64 8.03
C PHE A 79 9.57 0.06 9.39
N THR A 80 10.58 0.91 9.54
CA THR A 80 10.83 1.76 10.71
C THR A 80 10.28 3.16 10.50
N THR A 81 10.30 3.98 11.56
CA THR A 81 9.94 5.40 11.48
C THR A 81 10.78 6.15 10.45
N ASP A 82 12.08 5.88 10.42
CA ASP A 82 13.00 6.53 9.48
C ASP A 82 12.76 6.09 8.04
N ASP A 83 12.46 4.81 7.78
CA ASP A 83 12.06 4.35 6.43
C ASP A 83 10.85 5.15 5.92
N ILE A 84 9.80 5.29 6.74
CA ILE A 84 8.57 5.99 6.33
C ILE A 84 8.83 7.47 6.11
N ARG A 85 9.59 8.12 7.00
CA ARG A 85 9.98 9.53 6.84
C ARG A 85 10.79 9.76 5.58
N GLU A 86 11.73 8.87 5.27
CA GLU A 86 12.53 8.94 4.05
C GLU A 86 11.66 8.80 2.80
N ILE A 87 10.80 7.77 2.74
CA ILE A 87 9.89 7.57 1.60
C ILE A 87 8.92 8.75 1.44
N ALA A 88 8.38 9.27 2.54
CA ALA A 88 7.47 10.41 2.52
C ALA A 88 8.16 11.71 2.10
N ARG A 89 9.44 11.88 2.45
CA ARG A 89 10.26 13.03 2.05
C ARG A 89 10.64 12.97 0.58
N GLU A 90 11.10 11.83 0.10
CA GLU A 90 11.45 11.65 -1.33
C GLU A 90 10.20 11.69 -2.21
N CYS A 91 9.10 11.15 -1.70
CA CYS A 91 7.79 11.14 -2.35
C CYS A 91 7.87 10.64 -3.81
N TYR A 92 8.76 9.66 -4.02
CA TYR A 92 8.99 9.08 -5.33
C TYR A 92 7.76 8.29 -5.76
N LEU A 93 7.23 8.68 -6.91
CA LEU A 93 6.17 7.98 -7.61
C LEU A 93 6.64 7.69 -9.03
N PRO A 94 6.26 6.54 -9.60
CA PRO A 94 6.62 6.20 -10.97
C PRO A 94 6.05 7.23 -11.94
N SER A 95 6.84 7.56 -12.95
CA SER A 95 6.42 8.32 -14.13
C SER A 95 5.31 7.59 -14.88
N PRO A 96 4.53 8.27 -15.75
CA PRO A 96 3.47 7.62 -16.52
C PRO A 96 3.93 6.39 -17.32
N MET A 97 5.15 6.44 -17.86
CA MET A 97 5.72 5.29 -18.58
C MET A 97 5.99 4.11 -17.62
N GLU A 98 6.62 4.38 -16.47
CA GLU A 98 6.86 3.35 -15.45
C GLU A 98 5.56 2.79 -14.87
N GLN A 99 4.50 3.60 -14.76
CA GLN A 99 3.17 3.17 -14.33
C GLN A 99 2.57 2.14 -15.30
N VAL A 100 2.68 2.40 -16.61
CA VAL A 100 2.22 1.48 -17.66
C VAL A 100 3.03 0.19 -17.61
N ASP A 101 4.35 0.28 -17.49
CA ASP A 101 5.23 -0.89 -17.39
C ASP A 101 4.92 -1.74 -16.15
N ASN A 102 4.64 -1.10 -15.02
CA ASN A 102 4.23 -1.77 -13.79
C ASN A 102 2.90 -2.51 -13.96
N LEU A 103 1.93 -1.90 -14.63
CA LEU A 103 0.65 -2.54 -14.93
C LEU A 103 0.80 -3.75 -15.85
N ILE A 104 1.55 -3.61 -16.95
CA ILE A 104 1.82 -4.69 -17.91
C ILE A 104 2.52 -5.85 -17.21
N ARG A 105 3.53 -5.56 -16.39
CA ARG A 105 4.24 -6.58 -15.60
C ARG A 105 3.29 -7.32 -14.67
N TRP A 106 2.47 -6.59 -13.91
CA TRP A 106 1.51 -7.20 -13.01
C TRP A 106 0.48 -8.08 -13.74
N ILE A 107 0.02 -7.66 -14.91
CA ILE A 107 -0.85 -8.47 -15.77
C ILE A 107 -0.17 -9.81 -16.11
N GLY A 108 1.09 -9.77 -16.56
CA GLY A 108 1.85 -10.96 -16.91
C GLY A 108 2.12 -11.89 -15.72
N ASP A 109 2.39 -11.32 -14.54
CA ASP A 109 2.63 -12.09 -13.32
C ASP A 109 1.35 -12.73 -12.76
N SER A 110 0.19 -12.09 -12.98
CA SER A 110 -1.09 -12.53 -12.40
C SER A 110 -1.83 -13.55 -13.25
N HIS A 111 -1.58 -13.59 -14.56
CA HIS A 111 -2.30 -14.46 -15.50
C HIS A 111 -1.33 -15.17 -16.45
N PRO A 112 -1.08 -16.48 -16.26
CA PRO A 112 -0.10 -17.21 -17.07
C PRO A 112 -0.58 -17.46 -18.51
N ASN A 113 -1.88 -17.36 -18.77
CA ASN A 113 -2.47 -17.71 -20.07
C ASN A 113 -2.82 -16.46 -20.88
N PRO A 114 -2.26 -16.30 -22.09
CA PRO A 114 -2.64 -15.21 -22.98
C PRO A 114 -4.10 -15.37 -23.46
N GLY A 115 -4.82 -14.25 -23.57
CA GLY A 115 -6.20 -14.21 -24.08
C GLY A 115 -7.30 -14.27 -23.02
N GLU A 116 -6.96 -14.46 -21.74
CA GLU A 116 -7.92 -14.39 -20.64
C GLU A 116 -8.34 -12.93 -20.33
N THR A 117 -9.60 -12.75 -19.91
CA THR A 117 -10.10 -11.43 -19.50
C THR A 117 -9.65 -11.10 -18.08
N ILE A 118 -9.03 -9.94 -17.90
CA ILE A 118 -8.59 -9.45 -16.59
C ILE A 118 -9.47 -8.28 -16.16
N ARG A 119 -9.89 -8.29 -14.89
CA ARG A 119 -10.59 -7.17 -14.27
C ARG A 119 -9.62 -6.32 -13.46
N ILE A 120 -9.37 -5.11 -13.92
CA ILE A 120 -8.57 -4.13 -13.20
C ILE A 120 -9.51 -3.26 -12.36
N ASN A 121 -9.32 -3.28 -11.04
CA ASN A 121 -9.96 -2.34 -10.12
C ASN A 121 -8.96 -1.24 -9.73
N VAL A 122 -9.22 0.00 -10.13
CA VAL A 122 -8.32 1.13 -9.88
C VAL A 122 -7.99 1.28 -8.39
N LEU A 123 -8.94 1.07 -7.49
CA LEU A 123 -8.73 1.23 -6.04
C LEU A 123 -7.82 0.16 -5.46
N ASP A 124 -7.89 -1.06 -5.98
CA ASP A 124 -7.12 -2.19 -5.47
C ASP A 124 -5.72 -2.27 -6.10
N HIS A 125 -5.57 -1.80 -7.35
CA HIS A 125 -4.31 -1.87 -8.09
C HIS A 125 -3.49 -0.57 -8.05
N ARG A 126 -3.98 0.50 -7.44
CA ARG A 126 -3.28 1.81 -7.39
C ARG A 126 -1.87 1.75 -6.80
N ALA A 127 -1.62 0.88 -5.82
CA ALA A 127 -0.30 0.76 -5.19
C ALA A 127 0.69 -0.04 -6.07
N ILE A 128 0.19 -0.90 -6.96
CA ILE A 128 1.02 -1.60 -7.96
C ILE A 128 1.48 -0.60 -9.01
N VAL A 129 0.54 0.23 -9.48
CA VAL A 129 0.80 1.25 -10.50
C VAL A 129 1.64 2.39 -9.93
N GLY A 130 1.39 2.80 -8.67
CA GLY A 130 1.97 3.99 -8.05
C GLY A 130 1.16 5.26 -8.32
N SER A 131 -0.17 5.13 -8.32
CA SER A 131 -1.10 6.22 -8.65
C SER A 131 -1.89 6.72 -7.44
N ILE A 132 -2.31 7.98 -7.47
CA ILE A 132 -3.31 8.56 -6.56
C ILE A 132 -4.65 8.57 -7.29
N THR A 133 -5.72 8.19 -6.61
CA THR A 133 -7.08 8.36 -7.14
C THR A 133 -7.79 9.41 -6.29
N SER A 134 -7.92 10.63 -6.80
CA SER A 134 -8.76 11.65 -6.19
C SER A 134 -10.22 11.41 -6.58
N GLY A 135 -11.11 11.33 -5.59
CA GLY A 135 -12.57 11.46 -5.79
C GLY A 135 -13.24 10.51 -6.77
N TRP A 136 -13.00 9.19 -6.71
CA TRP A 136 -13.82 8.23 -7.48
C TRP A 136 -15.26 8.22 -6.95
N ASN A 137 -16.16 8.87 -7.70
CA ASN A 137 -17.60 8.75 -7.51
C ASN A 137 -18.10 7.61 -8.43
N PRO A 138 -18.58 6.46 -7.89
CA PRO A 138 -18.99 5.30 -8.68
C PRO A 138 -20.16 5.56 -9.64
N THR A 139 -20.76 6.75 -9.64
CA THR A 139 -21.91 7.11 -10.48
C THR A 139 -21.54 7.51 -11.91
N PHE A 140 -20.27 7.73 -12.25
CA PHE A 140 -19.87 8.03 -13.64
C PHE A 140 -19.26 6.81 -14.33
N GLY A 141 -20.13 5.97 -14.88
CA GLY A 141 -19.82 5.18 -16.07
C GLY A 141 -19.62 6.13 -17.25
N ALA A 142 -18.39 6.57 -17.48
CA ALA A 142 -18.05 7.32 -18.68
C ALA A 142 -17.55 6.34 -19.75
N ARG A 143 -18.41 6.13 -20.74
CA ARG A 143 -18.01 5.72 -22.08
C ARG A 143 -16.91 6.65 -22.58
N VAL A 144 -15.83 6.08 -23.09
CA VAL A 144 -15.10 6.61 -24.24
C VAL A 144 -14.91 5.46 -25.21
#